data_AF-A0A3Z2UNM2-F1
#
_entry.id   AF-A0A3Z2UNM2-F1
#
_cell.length_a   1.000
_cell.length_b   1.000
_cell.length_c   1.000
_cell.angle_alpha   90.00
_cell.angle_beta   90.00
_cell.angle_gamma   90.00
#
_symmetry.space_group_name_H-M   'P 1'
#
loop_
_entity.id
_entity.type
_entity.pdbx_description
1 polymer ?
#
loop_
_entity_poly.entity_id
_entity_poly.type
_entity_poly.pdbx_seq_one_letter_code
_entity_poly.pdbx_strand_id
1 'polypeptide(L)'
;MFKLTTPTSLPLLNLPATALAALNNEILGPVDDINLFTAFWNETGTLLWHLNHNDTLPEDPLLAVALANPEYVTALDDGWYLLLGIVCDNGQGIYLVFPGTTIITELQNLIEALNHE
;
A
#
# COMPACT_ATOMS: atom_id res chain seq x y z
N MET A 1 -9.95 -5.34 -7.96
CA MET A 1 -9.01 -4.23 -7.63
C MET A 1 -9.78 -3.03 -7.12
N PHE A 2 -9.23 -2.30 -6.15
CA PHE A 2 -9.85 -1.10 -5.58
C PHE A 2 -8.81 0.01 -5.39
N LYS A 3 -9.18 1.27 -5.67
CA LYS A 3 -8.30 2.45 -5.53
C LYS A 3 -8.87 3.38 -4.46
N LEU A 4 -8.00 3.84 -3.56
CA LEU A 4 -8.28 4.87 -2.59
C LEU A 4 -7.47 6.13 -2.87
N THR A 5 -8.14 7.27 -2.77
CA THR A 5 -7.53 8.60 -2.90
C THR A 5 -7.63 9.40 -1.59
N THR A 6 -8.17 8.80 -0.53
CA THR A 6 -8.26 9.42 0.79
C THR A 6 -7.96 8.39 1.89
N PRO A 7 -7.19 8.75 2.93
CA PRO A 7 -6.79 7.81 3.99
C PRO A 7 -7.96 7.43 4.90
N THR A 8 -8.98 8.28 5.03
CA THR A 8 -10.18 8.00 5.83
C THR A 8 -11.04 6.86 5.25
N SER A 9 -10.75 6.42 4.03
CA SER A 9 -11.44 5.32 3.36
C SER A 9 -10.76 3.95 3.58
N LEU A 10 -9.65 3.89 4.34
CA LEU A 10 -8.97 2.62 4.67
C LEU A 10 -9.91 1.54 5.26
N PRO A 11 -10.87 1.87 6.16
CA PRO A 11 -11.80 0.87 6.69
C PRO A 11 -12.74 0.25 5.65
N LEU A 12 -12.78 0.78 4.43
CA LEU A 12 -13.60 0.23 3.33
C LEU A 12 -12.89 -0.88 2.56
N LEU A 13 -11.60 -1.12 2.86
CA LEU A 13 -10.85 -2.20 2.22
C LEU A 13 -11.38 -3.56 2.69
N ASN A 14 -11.57 -4.46 1.73
CA ASN A 14 -12.04 -5.82 1.98
C ASN A 14 -10.89 -6.69 2.50
N LEU A 15 -10.46 -6.43 3.72
CA LEU A 15 -9.37 -7.12 4.41
C LEU A 15 -9.90 -7.88 5.62
N PRO A 16 -9.24 -8.99 6.01
CA PRO A 16 -9.41 -9.57 7.34
C PRO A 16 -9.23 -8.51 8.44
N ALA A 17 -9.95 -8.67 9.56
CA ALA A 17 -9.96 -7.65 10.61
C ALA A 17 -8.57 -7.38 11.21
N THR A 18 -7.71 -8.40 11.33
CA THR A 18 -6.36 -8.21 11.86
C THR A 18 -5.44 -7.55 10.83
N ALA A 19 -5.49 -7.97 9.57
CA ALA A 19 -4.80 -7.28 8.47
C ALA A 19 -5.21 -5.80 8.34
N LEU A 20 -6.51 -5.50 8.48
CA LEU A 20 -7.01 -4.13 8.46
C LEU A 20 -6.50 -3.30 9.65
N ALA A 21 -6.45 -3.90 10.84
CA ALA A 21 -5.89 -3.23 12.03
C ALA A 21 -4.40 -2.95 11.86
N ALA A 22 -3.62 -3.93 11.37
CA ALA A 22 -2.21 -3.76 11.05
C ALA A 22 -1.99 -2.64 10.02
N LEU A 23 -2.77 -2.63 8.92
CA LEU A 23 -2.70 -1.58 7.90
C LEU A 23 -2.97 -0.19 8.47
N ASN A 24 -4.00 -0.07 9.31
CA ASN A 24 -4.31 1.21 9.97
C ASN A 24 -3.18 1.64 10.90
N ASN A 25 -2.54 0.73 11.62
CA ASN A 25 -1.41 1.06 12.49
C ASN A 25 -0.19 1.52 11.68
N GLU A 26 0.10 0.88 10.55
CA GLU A 26 1.22 1.29 9.69
C GLU A 26 1.00 2.69 9.09
N ILE A 27 -0.19 2.96 8.56
CA ILE A 27 -0.46 4.23 7.84
C ILE A 27 -0.83 5.36 8.81
N LEU A 28 -1.63 5.08 9.84
CA LEU A 28 -2.20 6.08 10.74
C LEU A 28 -1.55 6.11 12.12
N GLY A 29 -0.78 5.08 12.51
CA GLY A 29 -0.07 5.07 13.79
C GLY A 29 0.91 6.24 13.96
N PRO A 30 1.65 6.66 12.90
CA PRO A 30 2.47 7.86 12.95
C PRO A 30 1.71 9.19 12.85
N VAL A 31 0.38 9.16 12.67
CA VAL A 31 -0.43 10.34 12.35
C VAL A 31 -1.08 10.91 13.61
N ASP A 32 -0.62 12.09 14.03
CA ASP A 32 -1.21 12.82 15.17
C ASP A 32 -2.52 13.55 14.80
N ASP A 33 -2.64 14.03 13.55
CA ASP A 33 -3.82 14.75 13.04
C ASP A 33 -4.26 14.20 11.67
N ILE A 34 -5.39 13.50 11.67
CA ILE A 34 -5.96 12.89 10.46
C ILE A 34 -6.39 13.93 9.41
N ASN A 35 -6.76 15.14 9.81
CA ASN A 35 -7.15 16.18 8.86
C ASN A 35 -5.92 16.73 8.14
N LEU A 36 -4.83 16.97 8.88
CA LEU A 36 -3.56 17.39 8.30
C LEU A 36 -3.00 16.32 7.37
N PHE A 37 -3.04 15.05 7.79
CA PHE A 37 -2.60 13.93 6.95
C PHE A 37 -3.46 13.78 5.70
N THR A 38 -4.78 13.95 5.81
CA THR A 38 -5.68 13.94 4.65
C THR A 38 -5.39 15.10 3.70
N ALA A 39 -5.08 16.29 4.22
CA ALA A 39 -4.66 17.43 3.39
C ALA A 39 -3.37 17.12 2.63
N PHE A 40 -2.33 16.63 3.33
CA PHE A 40 -1.07 16.20 2.71
C PHE A 40 -1.30 15.12 1.64
N TRP A 41 -2.09 14.09 1.95
CA TRP A 41 -2.42 13.01 1.03
C TRP A 41 -3.05 13.55 -0.27
N ASN A 42 -3.99 14.49 -0.15
CA ASN A 42 -4.64 15.13 -1.28
C ASN A 42 -3.69 16.06 -2.05
N GLU A 43 -2.91 16.89 -1.37
CA GLU A 43 -1.98 17.84 -1.96
C GLU A 43 -0.88 17.16 -2.77
N THR A 44 -0.37 16.05 -2.26
CA THR A 44 0.67 15.26 -2.93
C THR A 44 0.11 14.33 -4.01
N GLY A 45 -1.21 14.09 -4.02
CA GLY A 45 -1.83 13.10 -4.90
C GLY A 45 -1.49 11.66 -4.49
N THR A 46 -1.21 11.44 -3.21
CA THR A 46 -0.95 10.10 -2.66
C THR A 46 -2.17 9.21 -2.90
N LEU A 47 -1.94 7.91 -3.11
CA LEU A 47 -3.01 6.95 -3.38
C LEU A 47 -2.67 5.58 -2.82
N LEU A 48 -3.70 4.74 -2.65
CA LEU A 48 -3.55 3.35 -2.28
C LEU A 48 -4.28 2.46 -3.28
N TRP A 49 -3.58 1.44 -3.77
CA TRP A 49 -4.15 0.35 -4.56
C TRP A 49 -4.32 -0.89 -3.67
N HIS A 50 -5.50 -1.50 -3.73
CA HIS A 50 -5.80 -2.77 -3.07
C HIS A 50 -6.05 -3.86 -4.12
N LEU A 51 -5.23 -4.90 -4.07
CA LEU A 51 -5.29 -6.06 -4.95
C LEU A 51 -5.84 -7.26 -4.18
N ASN A 52 -6.75 -7.99 -4.82
CA ASN A 52 -7.11 -9.33 -4.41
C ASN A 52 -6.20 -10.35 -5.10
N HIS A 53 -6.25 -11.61 -4.65
CA HIS A 53 -5.43 -12.70 -5.17
C HIS A 53 -5.40 -12.84 -6.71
N ASN A 54 -6.55 -12.63 -7.35
CA ASN A 54 -6.72 -12.78 -8.81
C ASN A 54 -6.63 -11.46 -9.59
N ASP A 55 -6.35 -10.34 -8.91
CA ASP A 55 -6.18 -9.06 -9.60
C ASP A 55 -4.83 -9.02 -10.34
N THR A 56 -4.77 -8.25 -11.42
CA THR A 56 -3.51 -7.88 -12.09
C THR A 56 -2.97 -6.58 -11.50
N LEU A 57 -1.74 -6.21 -11.86
CA LEU A 57 -1.24 -4.88 -11.53
C LEU A 57 -2.08 -3.80 -12.25
N PRO A 58 -2.41 -2.69 -11.57
CA PRO A 58 -2.99 -1.51 -12.20
C PRO A 58 -2.07 -0.96 -13.29
N GLU A 59 -2.65 -0.51 -14.41
CA GLU A 59 -1.93 0.25 -15.45
C GLU A 59 -1.68 1.69 -14.98
N ASP A 60 -0.82 1.84 -13.97
CA ASP A 60 -0.42 3.11 -13.39
C ASP A 60 1.10 3.26 -13.50
N PRO A 61 1.62 4.21 -14.31
CA PRO A 61 3.06 4.34 -14.51
C PRO A 61 3.80 4.72 -13.22
N LEU A 62 3.12 5.39 -12.28
CA LEU A 62 3.72 5.71 -10.99
C LEU A 62 3.82 4.47 -10.10
N LEU A 63 2.88 3.52 -10.22
CA LEU A 63 2.98 2.25 -9.50
C LEU A 63 4.21 1.44 -9.97
N ALA A 64 4.52 1.45 -11.26
CA ALA A 64 5.73 0.80 -11.77
C ALA A 64 7.01 1.39 -11.14
N VAL A 65 7.04 2.70 -10.89
CA VAL A 65 8.15 3.36 -10.17
C VAL A 65 8.22 2.87 -8.73
N ALA A 66 7.08 2.83 -8.04
CA ALA A 66 7.00 2.33 -6.66
C ALA A 66 7.42 0.86 -6.51
N LEU A 67 7.10 0.01 -7.50
CA LEU A 67 7.52 -1.40 -7.52
C LEU A 67 9.01 -1.57 -7.81
N ALA A 68 9.57 -0.74 -8.70
CA ALA A 68 10.98 -0.81 -9.04
C ALA A 68 11.88 -0.32 -7.89
N ASN A 69 11.40 0.64 -7.09
CA ASN A 69 12.14 1.23 -5.98
C ASN A 69 11.19 1.46 -4.79
N PRO A 70 10.77 0.39 -4.09
CA PRO A 70 9.95 0.55 -2.90
C PRO A 70 10.73 1.30 -1.83
N GLU A 71 10.06 2.24 -1.16
CA GLU A 71 10.59 2.91 0.03
C GLU A 71 10.63 1.91 1.19
N TYR A 72 9.56 1.14 1.36
CA TYR A 72 9.56 -0.04 2.21
C TYR A 72 8.46 -1.02 1.80
N VAL A 73 8.66 -2.28 2.21
CA VAL A 73 7.66 -3.34 2.13
C VAL A 73 7.57 -3.99 3.51
N THR A 74 6.38 -4.32 3.98
CA THR A 74 6.19 -4.95 5.28
C THR A 74 5.07 -5.99 5.23
N ALA A 75 5.21 -7.02 6.04
CA ALA A 75 4.15 -7.98 6.28
C ALA A 75 3.08 -7.35 7.18
N LEU A 76 1.82 -7.50 6.79
CA LEU A 76 0.66 -7.30 7.64
C LEU A 76 0.22 -8.66 8.22
N ASP A 77 -0.83 -8.65 9.04
CA ASP A 77 -1.45 -9.89 9.51
C ASP A 77 -2.19 -10.64 8.38
N ASP A 78 -2.59 -11.88 8.66
CA ASP A 78 -3.38 -12.75 7.77
C ASP A 78 -2.76 -12.99 6.38
N GLY A 79 -1.43 -12.88 6.27
CA GLY A 79 -0.70 -13.11 5.01
C GLY A 79 -0.89 -11.98 3.98
N TRP A 80 -1.19 -10.77 4.45
CA TRP A 80 -1.22 -9.57 3.63
C TRP A 80 0.09 -8.79 3.71
N TYR A 81 0.34 -7.95 2.72
CA TYR A 81 1.54 -7.13 2.64
C TYR A 81 1.17 -5.71 2.26
N LEU A 82 1.99 -4.77 2.74
CA LEU A 82 1.95 -3.37 2.38
C LEU A 82 3.28 -2.99 1.73
N LEU A 83 3.21 -2.30 0.60
CA LEU A 83 4.33 -1.62 -0.03
C LEU A 83 4.03 -0.12 -0.07
N LEU A 84 5.05 0.70 0.20
CA LEU A 84 5.07 2.13 -0.09
C LEU A 84 6.20 2.42 -1.07
N GLY A 85 5.92 3.20 -2.11
CA GLY A 85 6.94 3.89 -2.89
C GLY A 85 6.71 5.39 -2.91
N ILE A 86 7.78 6.18 -2.82
CA ILE A 86 7.73 7.63 -3.02
C ILE A 86 8.12 7.92 -4.47
N VAL A 87 7.18 8.47 -5.24
CA VAL A 87 7.27 8.47 -6.71
C VAL A 87 7.53 9.86 -7.32
N CYS A 88 7.39 10.92 -6.52
CA CYS A 88 7.59 12.31 -6.94
C CYS A 88 8.26 13.14 -5.84
N ASP A 89 8.97 14.21 -6.24
CA ASP A 89 9.70 15.12 -5.32
C ASP A 89 8.78 15.88 -4.35
N ASN A 90 7.49 15.99 -4.65
CA ASN A 90 6.50 16.59 -3.75
C ASN A 90 6.12 15.65 -2.58
N GLY A 91 6.71 14.46 -2.50
CA GLY A 91 6.39 13.46 -1.49
C GLY A 91 5.17 12.58 -1.82
N GLN A 92 4.75 12.52 -3.08
CA GLN A 92 3.67 11.62 -3.51
C GLN A 92 4.00 10.18 -3.18
N GLY A 93 3.17 9.56 -2.33
CA GLY A 93 3.25 8.14 -2.02
C GLY A 93 2.31 7.31 -2.88
N ILE A 94 2.75 6.10 -3.22
CA ILE A 94 1.88 5.04 -3.71
C ILE A 94 1.96 3.87 -2.75
N TYR A 95 0.84 3.62 -2.09
CA TYR A 95 0.64 2.42 -1.29
C TYR A 95 0.06 1.31 -2.17
N LEU A 96 0.55 0.08 -1.98
CA LEU A 96 0.00 -1.13 -2.57
C LEU A 96 -0.24 -2.16 -1.47
N VAL A 97 -1.50 -2.58 -1.32
CA VAL A 97 -1.91 -3.66 -0.42
C VAL A 97 -2.24 -4.89 -1.25
N PHE A 98 -1.61 -6.02 -0.95
CA PHE A 98 -1.76 -7.25 -1.71
C PHE A 98 -1.61 -8.50 -0.83
N PRO A 99 -2.27 -9.62 -1.17
CA PRO A 99 -2.10 -10.86 -0.45
C PRO A 99 -0.82 -11.56 -0.87
N GLY A 100 -0.17 -12.25 0.07
CA GLY A 100 0.99 -13.09 -0.19
C GLY A 100 0.71 -14.27 -1.13
N THR A 101 -0.55 -14.58 -1.37
CA THR A 101 -0.95 -15.60 -2.35
C THR A 101 -1.03 -15.06 -3.77
N THR A 102 -0.82 -13.77 -4.03
CA THR A 102 -0.96 -13.14 -5.35
C THR A 102 -0.23 -13.91 -6.46
N ILE A 103 -0.80 -13.95 -7.67
CA ILE A 103 -0.16 -14.57 -8.84
C ILE A 103 0.86 -13.66 -9.54
N ILE A 104 1.03 -12.43 -9.07
CA ILE A 104 1.93 -11.43 -9.67
C ILE A 104 3.36 -11.72 -9.23
N THR A 105 4.19 -12.21 -10.16
CA THR A 105 5.58 -12.62 -9.89
C THR A 105 6.43 -11.52 -9.25
N GLU A 106 6.28 -10.27 -9.70
CA GLU A 106 7.04 -9.15 -9.14
C GLU A 106 6.77 -8.94 -7.64
N LEU A 107 5.52 -9.12 -7.21
CA LEU A 107 5.13 -9.01 -5.81
C LEU A 107 5.61 -10.22 -4.99
N GLN A 108 5.63 -11.42 -5.58
CA GLN A 108 6.20 -12.61 -4.94
C GLN A 108 7.70 -12.44 -4.67
N ASN A 109 8.44 -11.91 -5.65
CA ASN A 109 9.87 -11.63 -5.48
C ASN A 109 10.14 -10.64 -4.34
N LEU A 110 9.28 -9.63 -4.16
CA LEU A 110 9.38 -8.68 -3.04
C LEU A 110 9.15 -9.37 -1.69
N ILE A 111 8.17 -10.28 -1.60
CA ILE A 111 7.92 -11.07 -0.39
C ILE A 111 9.11 -11.99 -0.08
N GLU A 112 9.67 -12.66 -1.08
CA GLU A 112 10.84 -13.51 -0.90
C GLU A 112 12.03 -12.70 -0.37
N ALA A 113 12.28 -11.51 -0.94
CA ALA A 113 13.34 -10.62 -0.48
C ALA A 113 13.19 -10.26 1.00
N LEU A 114 11.97 -9.90 1.45
CA LEU A 114 11.69 -9.59 2.86
C LEU A 114 11.99 -10.74 3.82
N ASN A 115 11.71 -11.98 3.42
CA ASN A 115 11.94 -13.15 4.27
C ASN A 115 13.43 -13.54 4.39
N HIS A 116 14.29 -12.90 3.60
CA HIS A 116 15.73 -13.15 3.58
C HIS A 116 16.56 -12.05 4.27
N GLU A 117 15.90 -11.01 4.83
CA GLU A 117 16.49 -9.98 5.67
C GLU A 117 16.49 -10.35 7.16
#